data_AF-A0A7S3Q6P7-F1
#
_entry.id   AF-A0A7S3Q6P7-F1
#
_cell.length_a   1.000
_cell.length_b   1.000
_cell.length_c   1.000
_cell.angle_alpha   90.00
_cell.angle_beta   90.00
_cell.angle_gamma   90.00
#
_symmetry.space_group_name_H-M   'P 1'
#
loop_
_entity.id
_entity.type
_entity.pdbx_description
1 polymer ?
#
loop_
_entity_poly.entity_id
_entity_poly.type
_entity_poly.pdbx_seq_one_letter_code
_entity_poly.pdbx_strand_id
1 'polypeptide(L)'
;MPDDSFAEIFASYLGLPSPAMRAFTMDPAKPYFIGRAGREQRIDKYGDVVAQTEVKGGDFRRSHNELKILLNGMMKHAGFYTAVEARNMFQGKIPARYLDPYCTQHSTVNEIIPDILIHNYKDDSGKSRTACLPAIIDLKTLRVDKGQHMYKSGIHGGRTIIKAVEKKANRVRTDYKTRVGRLDDKFAANDQHKPFTTAYTNTFATGGIMPVICGAFGEMNKATHLLVIKCAKHAAAHQDNSDITPEEVTSAKGSPYSLILSQFRRAFGCLSMRAAADEKLRKIMLIRSSRFEANQAAHNSTSNHRSKFNPRSPGWYDNFRNETFHDAFFRYRTSYDNFAYAGDPIETTAQTTIADLNVPTY
;
A
#
# COMPACT_ATOMS: atom_id res chain seq x y z
N MET A 1 -0.54 -23.74 -7.03
CA MET A 1 -1.78 -23.63 -6.23
C MET A 1 -2.71 -22.67 -6.96
N PRO A 2 -4.02 -22.95 -7.04
CA PRO A 2 -5.01 -21.92 -7.37
C PRO A 2 -4.80 -20.73 -6.43
N ASP A 3 -4.91 -19.51 -6.95
CA ASP A 3 -4.74 -18.31 -6.14
C ASP A 3 -5.99 -18.14 -5.26
N ASP A 4 -6.03 -18.81 -4.10
CA ASP A 4 -7.13 -18.73 -3.12
C ASP A 4 -7.47 -17.28 -2.78
N SER A 5 -6.47 -16.40 -2.81
CA SER A 5 -6.64 -14.96 -2.61
C SER A 5 -7.44 -14.33 -3.75
N PHE A 6 -7.24 -14.74 -5.00
CA PHE A 6 -8.02 -14.24 -6.13
C PHE A 6 -9.51 -14.60 -6.01
N ALA A 7 -9.82 -15.84 -5.64
CA ALA A 7 -11.20 -16.27 -5.40
C ALA A 7 -11.86 -15.46 -4.26
N GLU A 8 -11.12 -15.20 -3.18
CA GLU A 8 -11.58 -14.35 -2.09
C GLU A 8 -11.80 -12.89 -2.50
N ILE A 9 -10.89 -12.31 -3.28
CA ILE A 9 -11.02 -10.94 -3.81
C ILE A 9 -12.27 -10.83 -4.66
N PHE A 10 -12.47 -11.77 -5.59
CA PHE A 10 -13.62 -11.78 -6.49
C PHE A 10 -14.94 -11.89 -5.72
N ALA A 11 -15.00 -12.79 -4.74
CA ALA A 11 -16.17 -12.94 -3.89
C ALA A 11 -16.47 -11.66 -3.09
N SER A 12 -15.46 -11.05 -2.49
CA SER A 12 -15.62 -9.78 -1.77
C SER A 12 -16.08 -8.65 -2.68
N TYR A 13 -15.49 -8.50 -3.87
CA TYR A 13 -15.83 -7.44 -4.83
C TYR A 13 -17.27 -7.55 -5.35
N LEU A 14 -17.76 -8.78 -5.57
CA LEU A 14 -19.12 -9.04 -6.04
C LEU A 14 -20.17 -9.19 -4.91
N GLY A 15 -19.77 -9.08 -3.65
CA GLY A 15 -20.67 -9.30 -2.51
C GLY A 15 -21.17 -10.74 -2.37
N LEU A 16 -20.39 -11.71 -2.85
CA LEU A 16 -20.68 -13.14 -2.75
C LEU A 16 -20.16 -13.72 -1.43
N PRO A 17 -20.72 -14.85 -0.95
CA PRO A 17 -20.16 -15.57 0.19
C PRO A 17 -18.68 -15.92 -0.03
N SER A 18 -17.87 -15.79 1.02
CA SER A 18 -16.45 -16.14 0.97
C SER A 18 -16.28 -17.63 0.73
N PRO A 19 -15.56 -18.04 -0.33
CA PRO A 19 -15.23 -19.44 -0.57
C PRO A 19 -14.62 -20.14 0.65
N ALA A 20 -13.72 -19.45 1.36
CA ALA A 20 -13.00 -20.00 2.50
C ALA A 20 -13.85 -20.08 3.79
N MET A 21 -14.96 -19.33 3.88
CA MET A 21 -15.87 -19.43 5.02
C MET A 21 -16.83 -20.62 4.92
N ARG A 22 -16.98 -21.22 3.73
CA ARG A 22 -17.97 -22.27 3.44
C ARG A 22 -17.93 -23.41 4.48
N ALA A 23 -16.73 -23.90 4.81
CA ALA A 23 -16.55 -24.99 5.78
C ALA A 23 -17.08 -24.68 7.19
N PHE A 24 -17.20 -23.40 7.54
CA PHE A 24 -17.60 -22.93 8.88
C PHE A 24 -19.04 -22.44 8.95
N THR A 25 -19.73 -22.32 7.81
CA THR A 25 -21.08 -21.72 7.75
C THR A 25 -22.13 -22.59 7.07
N MET A 26 -21.76 -23.75 6.53
CA MET A 26 -22.70 -24.67 5.87
C MET A 26 -23.66 -25.38 6.83
N ASP A 27 -23.24 -25.65 8.06
CA ASP A 27 -24.06 -26.31 9.08
C ASP A 27 -24.49 -25.28 10.15
N PRO A 28 -25.75 -24.81 10.14
CA PRO A 28 -26.23 -23.85 11.12
C PRO A 28 -26.19 -24.34 12.56
N ALA A 29 -26.20 -25.66 12.78
CA ALA A 29 -26.16 -26.29 14.09
C ALA A 29 -24.75 -26.34 14.69
N LYS A 30 -23.71 -26.10 13.87
CA LYS A 30 -22.30 -26.05 14.31
C LYS A 30 -21.75 -24.63 14.15
N PRO A 31 -21.99 -23.73 15.12
CA PRO A 31 -21.45 -22.38 15.05
C PRO A 31 -19.93 -22.38 15.25
N TYR A 32 -19.24 -21.54 14.48
CA TYR A 32 -17.82 -21.28 14.64
C TYR A 32 -17.58 -19.82 15.03
N PHE A 33 -16.50 -19.59 15.77
CA PHE A 33 -16.17 -18.33 16.41
C PHE A 33 -14.71 -17.94 16.17
N ILE A 34 -14.45 -16.64 16.22
CA ILE A 34 -13.11 -16.04 16.22
C ILE A 34 -13.11 -14.80 17.13
N GLY A 35 -11.99 -14.52 17.80
CA GLY A 35 -11.82 -13.30 18.59
C GLY A 35 -11.04 -13.52 19.88
N ARG A 36 -10.75 -12.42 20.56
CA ARG A 36 -10.11 -12.41 21.90
C ARG A 36 -11.19 -12.33 22.97
N ALA A 37 -10.78 -12.54 24.23
CA ALA A 37 -11.61 -12.45 25.42
C ALA A 37 -12.56 -11.24 25.39
N GLY A 38 -13.87 -11.51 25.43
CA GLY A 38 -14.93 -10.49 25.44
C GLY A 38 -15.23 -9.85 24.08
N ARG A 39 -14.59 -10.31 23.00
CA ARG A 39 -14.78 -9.85 21.61
C ARG A 39 -14.97 -11.02 20.63
N GLU A 40 -15.27 -12.21 21.12
CA GLU A 40 -15.52 -13.39 20.30
C GLU A 40 -16.82 -13.22 19.52
N GLN A 41 -16.74 -13.45 18.22
CA GLN A 41 -17.86 -13.28 17.29
C GLN A 41 -18.08 -14.55 16.49
N ARG A 42 -19.36 -14.87 16.26
CA ARG A 42 -19.76 -15.94 15.33
C ARG A 42 -19.39 -15.51 13.91
N ILE A 43 -18.80 -16.44 13.17
CA ILE A 43 -18.39 -16.22 11.78
C ILE A 43 -19.61 -16.06 10.89
N ASP A 44 -19.52 -15.13 9.95
CA ASP A 44 -20.50 -14.91 8.90
C ASP A 44 -20.03 -15.52 7.56
N LYS A 45 -20.99 -15.75 6.66
CA LYS A 45 -20.73 -16.37 5.35
C LYS A 45 -19.88 -15.52 4.40
N TYR A 46 -19.71 -14.22 4.66
CA TYR A 46 -18.91 -13.30 3.83
C TYR A 46 -17.47 -13.17 4.34
N GLY A 47 -17.22 -13.57 5.59
CA GLY A 47 -15.93 -13.48 6.25
C GLY A 47 -15.60 -12.08 6.78
N ASP A 48 -16.61 -11.20 6.89
CA ASP A 48 -16.44 -9.83 7.41
C ASP A 48 -15.96 -9.86 8.86
N VAL A 49 -16.51 -10.76 9.67
CA VAL A 49 -16.10 -11.00 11.06
C VAL A 49 -14.63 -11.41 11.11
N VAL A 50 -14.18 -12.30 10.23
CA VAL A 50 -12.78 -12.74 10.19
C VAL A 50 -11.86 -11.59 9.77
N ALA A 51 -12.24 -10.84 8.74
CA ALA A 51 -11.46 -9.71 8.23
C ALA A 51 -11.24 -8.62 9.30
N GLN A 52 -12.28 -8.24 10.04
CA GLN A 52 -12.22 -7.18 11.05
C GLN A 52 -11.62 -7.61 12.39
N THR A 53 -11.57 -8.91 12.68
CA THR A 53 -11.18 -9.38 14.02
C THR A 53 -9.71 -9.06 14.30
N GLU A 54 -9.49 -8.38 15.43
CA GLU A 54 -8.16 -8.09 15.98
C GLU A 54 -7.62 -9.31 16.73
N VAL A 55 -6.67 -10.01 16.14
CA VAL A 55 -5.97 -11.17 16.75
C VAL A 55 -4.53 -10.80 17.12
N LYS A 56 -3.92 -11.47 18.09
CA LYS A 56 -2.49 -11.27 18.35
C LYS A 56 -1.70 -11.92 17.20
N GLY A 57 -0.56 -11.35 16.82
CA GLY A 57 0.28 -11.89 15.74
C GLY A 57 0.48 -11.05 14.49
N GLY A 58 -0.13 -9.86 14.40
CA GLY A 58 0.31 -8.83 13.46
C GLY A 58 0.10 -9.13 11.97
N ASP A 59 -0.92 -9.93 11.60
CA ASP A 59 -1.26 -10.15 10.19
C ASP A 59 -1.60 -8.82 9.47
N PHE A 60 -2.24 -7.88 10.17
CA PHE A 60 -2.43 -6.50 9.70
C PHE A 60 -1.09 -5.76 9.49
N ARG A 61 -0.12 -5.96 10.39
CA ARG A 61 1.20 -5.30 10.32
C ARG A 61 1.97 -5.75 9.09
N ARG A 62 1.83 -7.02 8.70
CA ARG A 62 2.40 -7.54 7.45
C ARG A 62 1.79 -6.83 6.24
N SER A 63 0.46 -6.84 6.12
CA SER A 63 -0.25 -6.19 5.00
C SER A 63 0.03 -4.68 4.92
N HIS A 64 0.10 -4.00 6.07
CA HIS A 64 0.50 -2.60 6.18
C HIS A 64 1.95 -2.37 5.72
N ASN A 65 2.89 -3.21 6.16
CA ASN A 65 4.29 -3.12 5.76
C ASN A 65 4.50 -3.38 4.27
N GLU A 66 3.81 -4.36 3.68
CA GLU A 66 3.87 -4.66 2.24
C GLU A 66 3.48 -3.43 1.41
N LEU A 67 2.36 -2.78 1.75
CA LEU A 67 1.91 -1.55 1.10
C LEU A 67 2.84 -0.36 1.35
N LYS A 68 3.37 -0.23 2.58
CA LYS A 68 4.33 0.82 2.94
C LYS A 68 5.62 0.71 2.14
N ILE A 69 6.17 -0.51 1.99
CA ILE A 69 7.38 -0.72 1.18
C ILE A 69 7.11 -0.47 -0.29
N LEU A 70 5.98 -0.93 -0.82
CA LEU A 70 5.58 -0.66 -2.21
C LEU A 70 5.54 0.85 -2.47
N LEU A 71 4.85 1.59 -1.61
CA LEU A 71 4.72 3.05 -1.72
C LEU A 71 6.08 3.74 -1.61
N ASN A 72 6.92 3.33 -0.65
CA ASN A 72 8.28 3.85 -0.50
C ASN A 72 9.14 3.58 -1.74
N GLY A 73 9.00 2.40 -2.35
CA GLY A 73 9.68 2.03 -3.59
C GLY A 73 9.27 2.92 -4.76
N MET A 74 7.96 3.18 -4.92
CA MET A 74 7.46 4.12 -5.94
C MET A 74 8.02 5.53 -5.74
N MET A 75 8.13 5.99 -4.48
CA MET A 75 8.68 7.31 -4.17
C MET A 75 10.18 7.39 -4.49
N LYS A 76 10.95 6.38 -4.11
CA LYS A 76 12.39 6.31 -4.44
C LYS A 76 12.63 6.27 -5.93
N HIS A 77 11.84 5.47 -6.67
CA HIS A 77 11.89 5.43 -8.12
C HIS A 77 11.52 6.78 -8.76
N ALA A 78 10.68 7.58 -8.09
CA ALA A 78 10.39 8.95 -8.47
C ALA A 78 11.44 9.98 -8.02
N GLY A 79 12.57 9.56 -7.42
CA GLY A 79 13.64 10.45 -6.95
C GLY A 79 13.36 11.18 -5.63
N PHE A 80 12.36 10.74 -4.86
CA PHE A 80 12.14 11.28 -3.52
C PHE A 80 13.12 10.65 -2.52
N TYR A 81 13.69 11.50 -1.66
CA TYR A 81 14.48 11.07 -0.51
C TYR A 81 13.54 10.81 0.66
N THR A 82 13.47 9.55 1.10
CA THR A 82 12.49 9.07 2.07
C THR A 82 13.12 8.38 3.27
N ALA A 83 12.50 8.56 4.45
CA ALA A 83 12.77 7.80 5.66
C ALA A 83 11.49 7.07 6.10
N VAL A 84 11.59 5.77 6.37
CA VAL A 84 10.48 4.94 6.86
C VAL A 84 10.46 4.97 8.39
N GLU A 85 9.28 5.13 8.99
CA GLU A 85 9.10 5.18 10.45
C GLU A 85 9.98 6.26 11.13
N ALA A 86 9.94 7.49 10.62
CA ALA A 86 10.79 8.60 11.05
C ALA A 86 10.43 9.13 12.46
N ARG A 87 11.05 8.56 13.50
CA ARG A 87 10.78 8.85 14.93
C ARG A 87 10.91 10.33 15.34
N ASN A 88 11.86 11.05 14.73
CA ASN A 88 12.19 12.43 15.09
C ASN A 88 11.75 13.44 14.03
N MET A 89 10.48 13.36 13.59
CA MET A 89 9.99 14.23 12.50
C MET A 89 10.01 15.73 12.84
N PHE A 90 10.09 16.11 14.12
CA PHE A 90 10.22 17.49 14.59
C PHE A 90 11.66 17.99 14.73
N GLN A 91 12.67 17.15 14.44
CA GLN A 91 14.08 17.53 14.50
C GLN A 91 14.34 18.79 13.65
N GLY A 92 14.93 19.82 14.26
CA GLY A 92 15.24 21.10 13.59
C GLY A 92 14.01 21.94 13.23
N LYS A 93 12.81 21.60 13.74
CA LYS A 93 11.55 22.32 13.47
C LYS A 93 10.97 23.02 14.69
N ILE A 94 11.42 22.62 15.88
CA ILE A 94 11.02 23.20 17.16
C ILE A 94 12.27 23.52 17.99
N PRO A 95 12.19 24.47 18.94
CA PRO A 95 13.29 24.77 19.86
C PRO A 95 13.79 23.56 20.66
N ALA A 96 15.10 23.49 20.89
CA ALA A 96 15.76 22.38 21.60
C ALA A 96 15.13 22.09 22.98
N ARG A 97 14.76 23.14 23.73
CA ARG A 97 14.11 23.03 25.05
C ARG A 97 12.83 22.16 25.06
N TYR A 98 12.15 22.03 23.92
CA TYR A 98 10.97 21.16 23.76
C TYR A 98 11.31 19.84 23.07
N LEU A 99 12.28 19.87 22.16
CA LEU A 99 12.73 18.70 21.41
C LEU A 99 13.44 17.68 22.32
N ASP A 100 14.33 18.12 23.20
CA ASP A 100 15.13 17.22 24.03
C ASP A 100 14.25 16.41 25.00
N PRO A 101 13.26 17.00 25.71
CA PRO A 101 12.31 16.21 26.49
C PRO A 101 11.44 15.29 25.64
N TYR A 102 11.01 15.73 24.45
CA TYR A 102 10.24 14.89 23.52
C TYR A 102 11.03 13.65 23.07
N CYS A 103 12.33 13.81 22.81
CA CYS A 103 13.23 12.75 22.38
C CYS A 103 13.76 11.85 23.52
N THR A 104 13.75 12.33 24.77
CA THR A 104 14.27 11.56 25.92
C THR A 104 13.17 10.89 26.72
N GLN A 105 11.99 11.51 26.84
CA GLN A 105 10.84 10.98 27.59
C GLN A 105 9.91 10.14 26.71
N HIS A 106 10.47 9.44 25.72
CA HIS A 106 9.71 8.61 24.79
C HIS A 106 8.92 7.54 25.55
N SER A 107 7.59 7.66 25.52
CA SER A 107 6.70 6.52 25.71
C SER A 107 6.04 6.21 24.37
N THR A 108 5.87 4.92 24.06
CA THR A 108 5.21 4.44 22.83
C THR A 108 3.81 5.03 22.61
N VAL A 109 3.20 5.57 23.67
CA VAL A 109 1.87 6.20 23.67
C VAL A 109 1.89 7.63 23.11
N ASN A 110 2.98 8.37 23.28
CA ASN A 110 3.07 9.79 22.91
C ASN A 110 3.91 10.05 21.65
N GLU A 111 4.58 9.03 21.12
CA GLU A 111 5.41 9.17 19.93
C GLU A 111 4.53 9.31 18.67
N ILE A 112 4.79 10.34 17.86
CA ILE A 112 4.16 10.50 16.55
C ILE A 112 5.17 10.07 15.49
N ILE A 113 5.04 8.82 15.06
CA ILE A 113 5.88 8.24 14.01
C ILE A 113 5.05 8.17 12.72
N PRO A 114 5.36 8.96 11.68
CA PRO A 114 4.78 8.79 10.36
C PRO A 114 5.34 7.52 9.71
N ASP A 115 4.54 6.87 8.86
CA ASP A 115 4.98 5.69 8.12
C ASP A 115 6.12 6.02 7.15
N ILE A 116 6.02 7.16 6.46
CA ILE A 116 7.05 7.66 5.55
C ILE A 116 7.19 9.18 5.74
N LEU A 117 8.43 9.65 5.86
CA LEU A 117 8.81 11.06 5.74
C LEU A 117 9.52 11.26 4.41
N ILE A 118 9.01 12.15 3.58
CA ILE A 118 9.68 12.63 2.37
C ILE A 118 10.43 13.91 2.75
N HIS A 119 11.73 13.96 2.51
CA HIS A 119 12.56 15.12 2.85
C HIS A 119 12.54 16.21 1.77
N ASN A 120 12.40 15.81 0.51
CA ASN A 120 12.50 16.69 -0.66
C ASN A 120 11.17 16.79 -1.42
N TYR A 121 10.04 16.94 -0.71
CA TYR A 121 8.74 17.00 -1.38
C TYR A 121 8.59 18.33 -2.12
N LYS A 122 8.54 18.24 -3.46
CA LYS A 122 8.39 19.39 -4.36
C LYS A 122 6.94 19.83 -4.39
N ASP A 123 6.68 21.13 -4.27
CA ASP A 123 5.34 21.66 -4.50
C ASP A 123 5.09 21.81 -6.02
N ASP A 124 4.05 21.14 -6.54
CA ASP A 124 3.67 21.24 -7.96
C ASP A 124 2.84 22.50 -8.25
N SER A 125 2.43 23.25 -7.22
CA SER A 125 1.60 24.44 -7.39
C SER A 125 2.34 25.63 -8.02
N GLY A 126 3.66 25.51 -8.22
CA GLY A 126 4.51 26.55 -8.81
C GLY A 126 4.66 27.81 -7.93
N LYS A 127 4.02 27.85 -6.76
CA LYS A 127 4.08 28.99 -5.82
C LYS A 127 5.43 29.12 -5.11
N SER A 128 6.18 28.02 -5.02
CA SER A 128 7.55 28.02 -4.53
C SER A 128 8.44 27.30 -5.53
N ARG A 129 9.20 28.07 -6.32
CA ARG A 129 10.14 27.53 -7.32
C ARG A 129 11.37 26.86 -6.68
N THR A 130 11.54 26.93 -5.36
CA THR A 130 12.81 26.57 -4.71
C THR A 130 12.68 25.84 -3.37
N ALA A 131 11.54 25.90 -2.67
CA ALA A 131 11.43 25.26 -1.35
C ALA A 131 10.89 23.82 -1.47
N CYS A 132 11.80 22.84 -1.48
CA CYS A 132 11.43 21.48 -1.11
C CYS A 132 11.09 21.47 0.38
N LEU A 133 9.81 21.30 0.72
CA LEU A 133 9.39 21.10 2.10
C LEU A 133 9.28 19.60 2.39
N PRO A 134 9.49 19.16 3.64
CA PRO A 134 9.22 17.77 3.96
C PRO A 134 7.72 17.48 3.91
N ALA A 135 7.35 16.25 3.57
CA ALA A 135 5.97 15.76 3.66
C ALA A 135 5.92 14.50 4.51
N ILE A 136 4.93 14.41 5.38
CA ILE A 136 4.70 13.25 6.23
C ILE A 136 3.52 12.45 5.69
N ILE A 137 3.68 11.14 5.65
CA ILE A 137 2.72 10.19 5.10
C ILE A 137 2.42 9.12 6.14
N ASP A 138 1.12 8.81 6.27
CA ASP A 138 0.63 7.76 7.15
C ASP A 138 -0.31 6.87 6.35
N LEU A 139 0.06 5.60 6.23
CA LEU A 139 -0.66 4.60 5.47
C LEU A 139 -1.63 3.88 6.41
N LYS A 140 -2.90 3.82 6.00
CA LYS A 140 -3.92 3.04 6.67
C LYS A 140 -4.69 2.20 5.68
N THR A 141 -5.12 1.04 6.14
CA THR A 141 -5.98 0.16 5.38
C THR A 141 -7.36 0.08 6.04
N LEU A 142 -8.40 -0.15 5.23
CA LEU A 142 -9.76 -0.36 5.69
C LEU A 142 -10.17 -1.81 5.49
N ARG A 143 -11.08 -2.27 6.34
CA ARG A 143 -11.76 -3.56 6.23
C ARG A 143 -13.27 -3.30 6.21
N VAL A 144 -14.02 -4.18 5.55
CA VAL A 144 -15.47 -4.19 5.68
C VAL A 144 -15.79 -4.75 7.06
N ASP A 145 -16.57 -3.99 7.83
CA ASP A 145 -17.10 -4.41 9.12
C ASP A 145 -18.52 -4.94 8.97
N LYS A 146 -18.96 -5.80 9.89
CA LYS A 146 -20.32 -6.38 9.87
C LYS A 146 -21.43 -5.31 9.81
N GLY A 147 -21.19 -4.16 10.46
CA GLY A 147 -22.11 -3.02 10.48
C GLY A 147 -21.97 -2.08 9.28
N GLN A 148 -20.98 -2.32 8.42
CA GLN A 148 -20.58 -1.48 7.29
C GLN A 148 -20.45 0.00 7.67
N HIS A 149 -20.02 0.34 8.89
CA HIS A 149 -20.07 1.71 9.41
C HIS A 149 -19.21 2.70 8.60
N MET A 150 -18.17 2.20 7.94
CA MET A 150 -17.34 2.99 7.02
C MET A 150 -17.86 2.96 5.58
N TYR A 151 -18.55 1.90 5.18
CA TYR A 151 -18.93 1.60 3.80
C TYR A 151 -20.40 1.86 3.45
N LYS A 152 -21.25 2.16 4.44
CA LYS A 152 -22.65 2.56 4.22
C LYS A 152 -22.72 3.77 3.29
N SER A 153 -23.34 3.56 2.14
CA SER A 153 -23.69 4.57 1.14
C SER A 153 -25.09 5.16 1.40
N GLY A 154 -25.39 6.30 0.77
CA GLY A 154 -26.73 6.93 0.82
C GLY A 154 -26.75 8.45 0.84
N ILE A 155 -27.95 9.00 0.97
CA ILE A 155 -28.25 10.39 1.29
C ILE A 155 -29.07 10.34 2.58
N HIS A 156 -28.63 11.03 3.63
CA HIS A 156 -29.44 11.19 4.84
C HIS A 156 -29.79 12.67 4.97
N GLY A 157 -31.07 13.01 4.75
CA GLY A 157 -31.53 14.41 4.80
C GLY A 157 -30.88 15.33 3.77
N GLY A 158 -30.65 14.87 2.53
CA GLY A 158 -30.16 15.72 1.43
C GLY A 158 -28.65 15.93 1.33
N ARG A 159 -27.82 15.28 2.17
CA ARG A 159 -26.34 15.36 2.08
C ARG A 159 -25.71 14.10 1.48
N THR A 160 -24.79 14.29 0.55
CA THR A 160 -24.02 13.23 -0.13
C THR A 160 -23.13 12.45 0.84
N ILE A 161 -23.14 11.11 0.75
CA ILE A 161 -22.24 10.28 1.54
C ILE A 161 -20.79 10.38 1.04
N ILE A 162 -19.92 10.70 1.99
CA ILE A 162 -18.47 10.73 1.85
C ILE A 162 -17.95 9.30 1.68
N LYS A 163 -17.10 9.05 0.68
CA LYS A 163 -16.46 7.75 0.43
C LYS A 163 -15.72 7.25 1.70
N ALA A 164 -15.76 5.94 1.95
CA ALA A 164 -15.14 5.31 3.13
C ALA A 164 -13.68 5.74 3.36
N VAL A 165 -12.90 5.75 2.28
CA VAL A 165 -11.49 6.16 2.29
C VAL A 165 -11.29 7.63 2.65
N GLU A 166 -12.21 8.53 2.24
CA GLU A 166 -12.16 9.95 2.61
C GLU A 166 -12.58 10.17 4.05
N LYS A 167 -13.61 9.45 4.52
CA LYS A 167 -14.03 9.44 5.92
C LYS A 167 -12.86 9.02 6.82
N LYS A 168 -12.10 7.99 6.43
CA LYS A 168 -10.90 7.55 7.17
C LYS A 168 -9.77 8.56 7.08
N ALA A 169 -9.51 9.14 5.90
CA ALA A 169 -8.49 10.17 5.72
C ALA A 169 -8.73 11.36 6.66
N ASN A 170 -9.98 11.81 6.79
CA ASN A 170 -10.35 12.89 7.70
C ASN A 170 -10.13 12.50 9.17
N ARG A 171 -10.51 11.28 9.56
CA ARG A 171 -10.21 10.76 10.91
C ARG A 171 -8.71 10.77 11.20
N VAL A 172 -7.88 10.27 10.27
CA VAL A 172 -6.42 10.26 10.43
C VAL A 172 -5.87 11.69 10.61
N ARG A 173 -6.34 12.66 9.81
CA ARG A 173 -5.92 14.07 9.98
C ARG A 173 -6.29 14.62 11.35
N THR A 174 -7.50 14.36 11.82
CA THR A 174 -7.95 14.76 13.15
C THR A 174 -7.13 14.09 14.24
N ASP A 175 -6.88 12.78 14.12
CA ASP A 175 -6.09 12.01 15.09
C ASP A 175 -4.64 12.53 15.18
N TYR A 176 -4.02 12.90 14.05
CA TYR A 176 -2.71 13.56 14.07
C TYR A 176 -2.77 14.92 14.76
N LYS A 177 -3.73 15.80 14.39
CA LYS A 177 -3.88 17.11 15.03
C LYS A 177 -4.05 17.00 16.54
N THR A 178 -4.92 16.09 17.00
CA THR A 178 -5.14 15.83 18.43
C THR A 178 -3.87 15.32 19.10
N ARG A 179 -3.15 14.38 18.49
CA ARG A 179 -1.89 13.86 19.06
C ARG A 179 -0.80 14.94 19.14
N VAL A 180 -0.67 15.78 18.12
CA VAL A 180 0.27 16.90 18.11
C VAL A 180 -0.10 17.91 19.19
N GLY A 181 -1.38 18.25 19.34
CA GLY A 181 -1.84 19.14 20.42
C GLY A 181 -1.50 18.61 21.81
N ARG A 182 -1.60 17.29 22.03
CA ARG A 182 -1.17 16.65 23.29
C ARG A 182 0.33 16.78 23.54
N LEU A 183 1.16 16.93 22.51
CA LEU A 183 2.59 17.20 22.68
C LEU A 183 2.81 18.63 23.18
N ASP A 184 2.05 19.60 22.66
CA ASP A 184 2.07 20.96 23.19
C ASP A 184 1.62 20.97 24.66
N ASP A 185 0.51 20.30 24.98
CA ASP A 185 0.01 20.22 26.36
C ASP A 185 1.00 19.54 27.32
N LYS A 186 1.80 18.59 26.82
CA LYS A 186 2.76 17.83 27.65
C LYS A 186 4.11 18.52 27.80
N PHE A 187 4.67 19.02 26.70
CA PHE A 187 6.06 19.50 26.65
C PHE A 187 6.16 21.02 26.56
N ALA A 188 5.07 21.72 26.24
CA ALA A 188 5.03 23.16 26.03
C ALA A 188 3.75 23.81 26.61
N ALA A 189 3.22 23.28 27.73
CA ALA A 189 1.91 23.65 28.28
C ALA A 189 1.71 25.17 28.49
N ASN A 190 2.79 25.87 28.86
CA ASN A 190 2.78 27.30 29.15
C ASN A 190 3.18 28.17 27.94
N ASP A 191 3.46 27.56 26.79
CA ASP A 191 3.85 28.30 25.58
C ASP A 191 2.62 28.58 24.69
N GLN A 192 2.25 29.87 24.62
CA GLN A 192 1.15 30.33 23.77
C GLN A 192 1.38 30.04 22.27
N HIS A 193 2.63 29.86 21.83
CA HIS A 193 2.97 29.64 20.42
C HIS A 193 2.75 28.18 19.97
N LYS A 194 2.49 27.25 20.90
CA LYS A 194 2.21 25.83 20.62
C LYS A 194 3.21 25.24 19.60
N PRO A 195 4.49 25.11 19.98
CA PRO A 195 5.60 24.83 19.06
C PRO A 195 5.38 23.58 18.20
N PHE A 196 4.78 22.51 18.72
CA PHE A 196 4.53 21.28 17.96
C PHE A 196 3.42 21.48 16.93
N THR A 197 2.29 22.08 17.31
CA THR A 197 1.18 22.39 16.39
C THR A 197 1.62 23.36 15.29
N THR A 198 2.37 24.39 15.66
CA THR A 198 2.93 25.37 14.72
C THR A 198 3.89 24.71 13.74
N ALA A 199 4.83 23.88 14.22
CA ALA A 199 5.73 23.13 13.35
C ALA A 199 4.96 22.19 12.41
N TYR A 200 4.01 21.41 12.94
CA TYR A 200 3.19 20.47 12.15
C TYR A 200 2.42 21.16 11.02
N THR A 201 1.94 22.38 11.25
CA THR A 201 1.14 23.14 10.26
C THR A 201 2.00 23.91 9.27
N ASN A 202 3.16 24.44 9.69
CA ASN A 202 3.89 25.42 8.87
C ASN A 202 5.14 24.85 8.19
N THR A 203 5.66 23.71 8.65
CA THR A 203 6.96 23.20 8.17
C THR A 203 6.84 21.97 7.27
N PHE A 204 5.62 21.46 7.04
CA PHE A 204 5.35 20.33 6.17
C PHE A 204 4.50 20.77 4.96
N ALA A 205 4.81 20.23 3.78
CA ALA A 205 4.27 20.67 2.49
C ALA A 205 2.74 20.70 2.40
N THR A 206 2.06 19.82 3.15
CA THR A 206 0.58 19.70 3.14
C THR A 206 -0.10 20.34 4.34
N GLY A 207 0.62 21.11 5.15
CA GLY A 207 0.09 21.66 6.40
C GLY A 207 -0.31 20.60 7.42
N GLY A 208 0.43 19.50 7.43
CA GLY A 208 0.18 18.32 8.27
C GLY A 208 0.34 17.01 7.50
N ILE A 209 -0.30 15.95 8.00
CA ILE A 209 -0.23 14.60 7.44
C ILE A 209 -0.92 14.49 6.08
N MET A 210 -0.26 13.81 5.14
CA MET A 210 -0.87 13.28 3.93
C MET A 210 -1.33 11.83 4.18
N PRO A 211 -2.62 11.59 4.50
CA PRO A 211 -3.11 10.25 4.73
C PRO A 211 -3.16 9.47 3.42
N VAL A 212 -2.55 8.30 3.41
CA VAL A 212 -2.69 7.31 2.35
C VAL A 212 -3.64 6.22 2.82
N ILE A 213 -4.83 6.17 2.22
CA ILE A 213 -5.87 5.23 2.63
C ILE A 213 -6.12 4.22 1.53
N CYS A 214 -5.91 2.94 1.85
CA CYS A 214 -6.25 1.81 0.99
C CYS A 214 -7.52 1.14 1.50
N GLY A 215 -8.53 1.11 0.66
CA GLY A 215 -9.82 0.50 0.93
C GLY A 215 -9.82 -1.02 0.86
N ALA A 216 -10.93 -1.63 1.32
CA ALA A 216 -11.15 -3.07 1.25
C ALA A 216 -11.33 -3.58 -0.19
N PHE A 217 -11.74 -2.72 -1.12
CA PHE A 217 -11.97 -3.05 -2.53
C PHE A 217 -10.88 -2.45 -3.45
N GLY A 218 -9.73 -2.09 -2.88
CA GLY A 218 -8.64 -1.44 -3.61
C GLY A 218 -8.90 0.03 -3.95
N GLU A 219 -10.00 0.61 -3.47
CA GLU A 219 -10.27 2.04 -3.64
C GLU A 219 -9.34 2.89 -2.78
N MET A 220 -9.01 4.10 -3.24
CA MET A 220 -8.06 4.97 -2.57
C MET A 220 -8.62 6.38 -2.41
N ASN A 221 -8.15 7.10 -1.39
CA ASN A 221 -8.51 8.51 -1.23
C ASN A 221 -7.79 9.39 -2.27
N LYS A 222 -8.36 10.57 -2.54
CA LYS A 222 -7.87 11.54 -3.54
C LYS A 222 -6.39 11.89 -3.34
N ALA A 223 -5.94 12.04 -2.10
CA ALA A 223 -4.55 12.36 -1.80
C ALA A 223 -3.59 11.25 -2.28
N THR A 224 -3.95 9.98 -2.08
CA THR A 224 -3.17 8.84 -2.61
C THR A 224 -3.10 8.85 -4.13
N HIS A 225 -4.23 9.10 -4.80
CA HIS A 225 -4.25 9.18 -6.27
C HIS A 225 -3.33 10.28 -6.79
N LEU A 226 -3.37 11.47 -6.17
CA LEU A 226 -2.51 12.59 -6.55
C LEU A 226 -1.03 12.29 -6.28
N LEU A 227 -0.72 11.63 -5.15
CA LEU A 227 0.64 11.21 -4.83
C LEU A 227 1.18 10.19 -5.84
N VAL A 228 0.38 9.19 -6.23
CA VAL A 228 0.76 8.20 -7.26
C VAL A 228 0.99 8.87 -8.61
N ILE A 229 0.12 9.80 -9.01
CA ILE A 229 0.29 10.61 -10.22
C ILE A 229 1.60 11.40 -10.17
N LYS A 230 1.87 12.07 -9.03
CA LYS A 230 3.10 12.83 -8.83
C LYS A 230 4.34 11.93 -8.93
N CYS A 231 4.33 10.78 -8.27
CA CYS A 231 5.42 9.82 -8.36
C CYS A 231 5.63 9.36 -9.81
N ALA A 232 4.57 9.04 -10.55
CA ALA A 232 4.68 8.63 -11.94
C ALA A 232 5.25 9.73 -12.84
N LYS A 233 4.85 11.00 -12.64
CA LYS A 233 5.39 12.15 -13.39
C LYS A 233 6.89 12.32 -13.15
N HIS A 234 7.32 12.27 -11.90
CA HIS A 234 8.74 12.42 -11.57
C HIS A 234 9.56 11.20 -12.00
N ALA A 235 9.01 9.99 -11.88
CA ALA A 235 9.63 8.77 -12.37
C ALA A 235 9.84 8.82 -13.89
N ALA A 236 8.84 9.25 -14.66
CA ALA A 236 8.93 9.38 -16.10
C ALA A 236 9.91 10.46 -16.59
N ALA A 237 10.20 11.45 -15.75
CA ALA A 237 11.18 12.50 -16.05
C ALA A 237 12.63 12.10 -15.72
N HIS A 238 12.86 10.94 -15.09
CA HIS A 238 14.21 10.41 -14.90
C HIS A 238 14.77 9.86 -16.21
N GLN A 239 16.03 10.14 -16.47
CA GLN A 239 16.73 9.77 -17.71
C GLN A 239 16.66 8.25 -17.98
N ASP A 240 16.82 7.42 -16.95
CA ASP A 240 16.74 5.96 -17.10
C ASP A 240 15.35 5.46 -17.55
N ASN A 241 14.32 6.29 -17.39
CA ASN A 241 12.93 5.95 -17.69
C ASN A 241 12.38 6.66 -18.93
N SER A 242 13.10 7.63 -19.51
CA SER A 242 12.61 8.34 -20.70
C SER A 242 12.47 7.42 -21.91
N ASP A 243 13.29 6.36 -21.94
CA ASP A 243 13.47 5.49 -23.11
C ASP A 243 12.76 4.13 -22.93
N ILE A 244 11.88 4.00 -21.93
CA ILE A 244 11.11 2.74 -21.70
C ILE A 244 10.06 2.48 -22.79
N THR A 245 9.85 3.45 -23.67
CA THR A 245 8.93 3.42 -24.80
C THR A 245 9.57 4.21 -25.94
N PRO A 246 9.35 3.80 -27.20
CA PRO A 246 9.78 4.58 -28.36
C PRO A 246 8.94 5.87 -28.54
N GLU A 247 7.84 6.04 -27.80
CA GLU A 247 7.00 7.23 -27.90
C GLU A 247 7.53 8.41 -27.07
N GLU A 248 7.32 9.62 -27.58
CA GLU A 248 7.66 10.85 -26.85
C GLU A 248 6.95 10.94 -25.49
N VAL A 249 7.59 11.62 -24.54
CA VAL A 249 7.04 11.87 -23.19
C VAL A 249 5.69 12.60 -23.21
N THR A 250 5.43 13.35 -24.28
CA THR A 250 4.19 14.11 -24.52
C THR A 250 3.05 13.24 -25.09
N SER A 251 3.32 12.01 -25.54
CA SER A 251 2.31 11.13 -26.14
C SER A 251 1.20 10.74 -25.15
N ALA A 252 -0.04 10.78 -25.63
CA ALA A 252 -1.22 10.53 -24.80
C ALA A 252 -1.39 9.04 -24.39
N LYS A 253 -0.96 8.09 -25.22
CA LYS A 253 -1.29 6.65 -25.02
C LYS A 253 -0.10 5.75 -24.68
N GLY A 254 1.11 6.06 -25.12
CA GLY A 254 2.29 5.22 -24.88
C GLY A 254 3.50 5.96 -24.30
N SER A 255 3.35 7.19 -23.81
CA SER A 255 4.45 7.90 -23.12
C SER A 255 4.94 7.15 -21.87
N PRO A 256 6.21 7.36 -21.45
CA PRO A 256 6.75 6.77 -20.23
C PRO A 256 5.86 7.05 -19.01
N TYR A 257 5.29 8.25 -18.93
CA TYR A 257 4.37 8.64 -17.87
C TYR A 257 3.11 7.77 -17.83
N SER A 258 2.43 7.58 -18.96
CA SER A 258 1.20 6.77 -19.02
C SER A 258 1.47 5.31 -18.63
N LEU A 259 2.59 4.76 -19.07
CA LEU A 259 3.02 3.40 -18.76
C LEU A 259 3.34 3.24 -17.26
N ILE A 260 4.19 4.10 -16.69
CA ILE A 260 4.55 4.07 -15.27
C ILE A 260 3.32 4.31 -14.40
N LEU A 261 2.45 5.27 -14.74
CA LEU A 261 1.24 5.54 -13.98
C LEU A 261 0.30 4.32 -13.96
N SER A 262 0.13 3.66 -15.10
CA SER A 262 -0.66 2.42 -15.20
C SER A 262 -0.06 1.31 -14.32
N GLN A 263 1.27 1.15 -14.32
CA GLN A 263 1.96 0.17 -13.48
C GLN A 263 1.81 0.49 -11.99
N PHE A 264 2.03 1.74 -11.58
CA PHE A 264 1.88 2.14 -10.18
C PHE A 264 0.46 1.93 -9.68
N ARG A 265 -0.55 2.31 -10.48
CA ARG A 265 -1.96 2.08 -10.14
C ARG A 265 -2.29 0.60 -9.99
N ARG A 266 -1.85 -0.24 -10.95
CA ARG A 266 -2.06 -1.69 -10.90
C ARG A 266 -1.37 -2.31 -9.70
N ALA A 267 -0.08 -2.03 -9.49
CA ALA A 267 0.68 -2.58 -8.38
C ALA A 267 0.05 -2.21 -7.03
N PHE A 268 -0.27 -0.93 -6.80
CA PHE A 268 -0.81 -0.47 -5.53
C PHE A 268 -2.25 -0.95 -5.30
N GLY A 269 -3.10 -0.95 -6.34
CA GLY A 269 -4.48 -1.42 -6.27
C GLY A 269 -4.59 -2.93 -6.05
N CYS A 270 -3.89 -3.72 -6.87
CA CYS A 270 -3.88 -5.18 -6.75
C CYS A 270 -3.27 -5.64 -5.43
N LEU A 271 -2.16 -5.04 -4.99
CA LEU A 271 -1.57 -5.38 -3.69
C LEU A 271 -2.51 -5.04 -2.54
N SER A 272 -3.23 -3.92 -2.61
CA SER A 272 -4.18 -3.52 -1.56
C SER A 272 -5.28 -4.57 -1.36
N MET A 273 -5.88 -5.05 -2.45
CA MET A 273 -6.91 -6.10 -2.41
C MET A 273 -6.34 -7.43 -1.93
N ARG A 274 -5.18 -7.83 -2.48
CA ARG A 274 -4.49 -9.07 -2.10
C ARG A 274 -4.10 -9.08 -0.63
N ALA A 275 -3.52 -8.00 -0.13
CA ALA A 275 -3.10 -7.90 1.26
C ALA A 275 -4.28 -7.99 2.24
N ALA A 276 -5.47 -7.52 1.84
CA ALA A 276 -6.70 -7.67 2.62
C ALA A 276 -7.23 -9.11 2.59
N ALA A 277 -7.24 -9.76 1.42
CA ALA A 277 -7.66 -11.15 1.26
C ALA A 277 -6.71 -12.12 2.00
N ASP A 278 -5.39 -11.95 1.82
CA ASP A 278 -4.37 -12.76 2.48
C ASP A 278 -4.45 -12.63 4.01
N GLU A 279 -4.70 -11.43 4.54
CA GLU A 279 -4.90 -11.24 5.97
C GLU A 279 -6.11 -12.04 6.47
N LYS A 280 -7.24 -12.01 5.74
CA LYS A 280 -8.44 -12.79 6.07
C LYS A 280 -8.15 -14.29 6.05
N LEU A 281 -7.49 -14.78 5.00
CA LEU A 281 -7.13 -16.19 4.83
C LEU A 281 -6.19 -16.68 5.96
N ARG A 282 -5.19 -15.88 6.35
CA ARG A 282 -4.28 -16.23 7.46
C ARG A 282 -4.99 -16.39 8.81
N LYS A 283 -6.09 -15.67 9.03
CA LYS A 283 -6.89 -15.75 10.27
C LYS A 283 -7.77 -16.99 10.35
N ILE A 284 -8.00 -17.72 9.25
CA ILE A 284 -8.87 -18.90 9.21
C ILE A 284 -8.47 -19.94 10.24
N MET A 285 -7.17 -20.15 10.43
CA MET A 285 -6.70 -21.14 11.39
C MET A 285 -6.91 -20.75 12.87
N LEU A 286 -7.45 -19.57 13.15
CA LEU A 286 -7.85 -19.13 14.50
C LEU A 286 -9.33 -19.40 14.80
N ILE A 287 -10.08 -19.88 13.80
CA ILE A 287 -11.50 -20.22 13.91
C ILE A 287 -11.68 -21.48 14.76
N ARG A 288 -12.64 -21.47 15.71
CA ARG A 288 -12.93 -22.60 16.59
C ARG A 288 -14.43 -22.82 16.78
N SER A 289 -14.81 -24.02 17.22
CA SER A 289 -16.19 -24.44 17.51
C SER A 289 -16.80 -23.76 18.74
N SER A 290 -15.99 -23.23 19.65
CA SER A 290 -16.45 -22.52 20.84
C SER A 290 -15.77 -21.17 21.02
N ARG A 291 -16.44 -20.26 21.73
CA ARG A 291 -15.89 -18.93 22.10
C ARG A 291 -14.61 -19.08 22.92
N PHE A 292 -14.61 -19.99 23.89
CA PHE A 292 -13.46 -20.24 24.76
C PHE A 292 -12.23 -20.70 23.97
N GLU A 293 -12.39 -21.67 23.07
CA GLU A 293 -11.30 -22.13 22.21
C GLU A 293 -10.83 -21.04 21.25
N ALA A 294 -11.75 -20.25 20.67
CA ALA A 294 -11.40 -19.14 19.77
C ALA A 294 -10.51 -18.11 20.48
N ASN A 295 -10.86 -17.77 21.72
CA ASN A 295 -10.04 -16.91 22.56
C ASN A 295 -8.65 -17.51 22.81
N GLN A 296 -8.58 -18.79 23.21
CA GLN A 296 -7.28 -19.45 23.40
C GLN A 296 -6.43 -19.45 22.12
N ALA A 297 -7.03 -19.72 20.96
CA ALA A 297 -6.35 -19.68 19.67
C ALA A 297 -5.83 -18.27 19.33
N ALA A 298 -6.62 -17.23 19.58
CA ALA A 298 -6.22 -15.84 19.36
C ALA A 298 -5.09 -15.35 20.28
N HIS A 299 -4.82 -16.06 21.38
CA HIS A 299 -3.77 -15.77 22.36
C HIS A 299 -2.50 -16.63 22.20
N ASN A 300 -2.53 -17.70 21.40
CA ASN A 300 -1.42 -18.66 21.29
C ASN A 300 -0.12 -18.01 20.78
N SER A 301 1.01 -18.30 21.43
CA SER A 301 2.35 -17.72 21.22
C SER A 301 2.92 -17.87 19.80
N THR A 302 2.48 -18.89 19.05
CA THR A 302 2.81 -19.07 17.63
C THR A 302 2.19 -18.00 16.73
N SER A 303 1.13 -17.31 17.18
CA SER A 303 0.58 -16.14 16.49
C SER A 303 1.55 -14.94 16.57
N ASN A 304 2.19 -14.68 17.72
CA ASN A 304 3.03 -13.51 17.95
C ASN A 304 4.24 -13.39 17.00
N HIS A 305 4.76 -14.52 16.50
CA HIS A 305 5.93 -14.56 15.60
C HIS A 305 5.59 -14.40 14.11
N ARG A 306 4.30 -14.35 13.74
CA ARG A 306 3.83 -14.28 12.34
C ARG A 306 3.86 -12.87 11.76
N SER A 307 4.05 -11.89 12.61
CA SER A 307 4.19 -10.47 12.25
C SER A 307 5.48 -10.17 11.48
N LYS A 308 6.41 -11.13 11.38
CA LYS A 308 7.68 -10.99 10.69
C LYS A 308 7.47 -10.95 9.18
N PHE A 309 7.28 -9.74 8.66
CA PHE A 309 7.51 -9.41 7.27
C PHE A 309 9.02 -9.30 7.02
N ASN A 310 9.54 -9.83 5.91
CA ASN A 310 10.96 -9.68 5.55
C ASN A 310 11.19 -8.30 4.90
N PRO A 311 11.83 -7.33 5.59
CA PRO A 311 12.08 -6.00 5.04
C PRO A 311 13.10 -6.01 3.89
N ARG A 312 13.84 -7.11 3.71
CA ARG A 312 14.77 -7.34 2.60
C ARG A 312 14.12 -8.07 1.42
N SER A 313 12.80 -8.29 1.44
CA SER A 313 12.10 -8.74 0.24
C SER A 313 12.35 -7.71 -0.86
N PRO A 314 12.73 -8.14 -2.08
CA PRO A 314 12.99 -7.22 -3.17
C PRO A 314 11.82 -6.28 -3.38
N GLY A 315 12.10 -5.00 -3.64
CA GLY A 315 11.08 -4.05 -4.04
C GLY A 315 10.34 -4.59 -5.27
N TRP A 316 9.09 -4.17 -5.48
CA TRP A 316 8.32 -4.60 -6.65
C TRP A 316 9.03 -4.31 -7.99
N TYR A 317 9.93 -3.33 -8.02
CA TYR A 317 10.79 -2.96 -9.16
C TYR A 317 12.15 -3.70 -9.18
N ASP A 318 12.55 -4.34 -8.08
CA ASP A 318 13.84 -5.04 -7.89
C ASP A 318 13.67 -6.57 -7.96
N ASN A 319 12.61 -7.01 -8.64
CA ASN A 319 12.03 -8.33 -8.48
C ASN A 319 12.63 -9.35 -9.48
N PHE A 320 13.96 -9.55 -9.44
CA PHE A 320 14.64 -10.62 -10.20
C PHE A 320 14.13 -12.04 -9.89
N ARG A 321 13.32 -12.22 -8.84
CA ARG A 321 12.79 -13.51 -8.38
C ARG A 321 11.28 -13.68 -8.54
N ASN A 322 10.60 -12.73 -9.18
CA ASN A 322 9.16 -12.80 -9.44
C ASN A 322 8.91 -12.50 -10.92
N GLU A 323 9.53 -13.35 -11.74
CA GLU A 323 9.50 -13.32 -13.21
C GLU A 323 8.07 -13.23 -13.75
N THR A 324 7.03 -13.65 -13.04
CA THR A 324 5.64 -13.51 -13.52
C THR A 324 5.07 -12.08 -13.53
N PHE A 325 5.51 -11.20 -12.61
CA PHE A 325 5.11 -9.78 -12.63
C PHE A 325 6.10 -8.92 -13.43
N HIS A 326 7.38 -9.30 -13.43
CA HIS A 326 8.42 -8.74 -14.28
C HIS A 326 8.17 -9.10 -15.76
N ASP A 327 7.68 -10.30 -16.08
CA ASP A 327 7.26 -10.71 -17.43
C ASP A 327 6.06 -9.91 -17.92
N ALA A 328 5.18 -9.42 -17.04
CA ALA A 328 4.11 -8.53 -17.48
C ALA A 328 4.65 -7.16 -17.96
N PHE A 329 5.82 -6.74 -17.46
CA PHE A 329 6.56 -5.56 -17.92
C PHE A 329 7.33 -5.87 -19.22
N PHE A 330 8.04 -7.00 -19.29
CA PHE A 330 8.82 -7.39 -20.47
C PHE A 330 7.98 -7.91 -21.65
N ARG A 331 6.81 -8.52 -21.42
CA ARG A 331 5.87 -8.89 -22.50
C ARG A 331 5.39 -7.67 -23.28
N TYR A 332 5.31 -6.51 -22.64
CA TYR A 332 4.97 -5.25 -23.31
C TYR A 332 6.17 -4.66 -24.08
N ARG A 333 7.39 -4.88 -23.58
CA ARG A 333 8.64 -4.49 -24.24
C ARG A 333 8.92 -5.34 -25.50
N THR A 334 8.79 -6.66 -25.42
CA THR A 334 9.07 -7.58 -26.54
C THR A 334 7.96 -7.65 -27.59
N SER A 335 6.75 -7.14 -27.32
CA SER A 335 5.69 -7.09 -28.33
C SER A 335 5.80 -5.89 -29.27
N TYR A 336 6.63 -4.89 -28.93
CA TYR A 336 7.02 -3.82 -29.86
C TYR A 336 8.17 -4.24 -30.79
N ASP A 337 9.12 -5.04 -30.30
CA ASP A 337 10.25 -5.53 -31.11
C ASP A 337 9.83 -6.55 -32.18
N ASN A 338 8.66 -7.19 -32.01
CA ASN A 338 8.11 -8.13 -32.98
C ASN A 338 7.39 -7.48 -34.17
N PHE A 339 7.34 -6.14 -34.25
CA PHE A 339 6.75 -5.41 -35.39
C PHE A 339 7.76 -4.98 -36.45
N ALA A 340 9.06 -5.24 -36.26
CA ALA A 340 10.07 -5.04 -37.29
C ALA A 340 10.41 -6.37 -37.97
N TYR A 341 10.12 -6.46 -39.27
CA TYR A 341 10.29 -7.61 -40.18
C TYR A 341 9.23 -8.72 -40.09
N ALA A 342 7.99 -8.38 -40.40
CA ALA A 342 7.18 -9.25 -41.26
C ALA A 342 7.65 -9.04 -42.72
N GLY A 343 8.88 -9.47 -43.02
CA GLY A 343 9.35 -9.65 -44.38
C GLY A 343 8.79 -10.98 -44.88
N ASP A 344 8.22 -10.96 -46.07
CA ASP A 344 7.64 -12.13 -46.74
C ASP A 344 8.56 -13.36 -46.66
N PRO A 345 8.01 -14.58 -46.49
CA PRO A 345 8.82 -15.79 -46.33
C PRO A 345 9.56 -16.07 -47.64
N ILE A 346 10.88 -15.87 -47.64
CA ILE A 346 11.77 -16.42 -48.65
C ILE A 346 11.92 -17.91 -48.34
N GLU A 347 11.29 -18.76 -49.16
CA GLU A 347 11.57 -20.19 -49.22
C GLU A 347 13.08 -20.40 -49.42
N THR A 348 13.73 -21.05 -48.46
CA THR A 348 15.06 -21.64 -48.66
C THR A 348 15.09 -23.05 -48.09
N THR A 349 14.56 -23.98 -48.88
CA THR A 349 14.96 -25.38 -48.86
C THR A 349 16.36 -25.50 -49.48
N ALA A 350 17.38 -25.80 -48.66
CA ALA A 350 18.53 -26.59 -49.10
C ALA A 350 19.30 -27.11 -47.88
N GLN A 351 19.25 -28.43 -47.71
CA GLN A 351 20.05 -29.20 -46.77
C GLN A 351 21.54 -29.05 -47.07
N THR A 352 22.35 -28.73 -46.05
CA THR A 352 23.80 -28.87 -46.14
C THR A 352 24.17 -30.28 -45.65
N THR A 353 24.51 -31.17 -46.58
CA THR A 353 25.30 -32.37 -46.28
C THR A 353 26.73 -32.11 -46.73
N ILE A 354 27.65 -32.29 -45.80
CA ILE A 354 29.10 -32.17 -46.00
C ILE A 354 29.58 -33.52 -46.55
N ALA A 355 30.10 -33.55 -47.78
CA ALA A 355 31.11 -34.49 -48.21
C ALA A 355 31.78 -34.05 -49.53
N ASP A 356 33.11 -34.18 -49.54
CA ASP A 356 33.99 -34.40 -50.69
C ASP A 356 34.56 -33.21 -51.49
N LEU A 357 35.82 -32.89 -51.11
CA LEU A 357 37.02 -32.97 -51.96
C LEU A 357 37.00 -32.30 -53.35
N ASN A 358 37.68 -31.15 -53.49
CA ASN A 358 39.01 -31.04 -54.12
C ASN A 358 39.38 -29.60 -54.53
N VAL A 359 40.66 -29.31 -54.36
CA VAL A 359 41.47 -28.10 -54.65
C VAL A 359 41.86 -28.12 -56.16
N PRO A 360 42.55 -27.12 -56.77
CA PRO A 360 42.32 -25.68 -57.01
C PRO A 360 42.37 -25.30 -58.53
N THR A 361 42.60 -23.99 -58.81
CA THR A 361 42.98 -23.30 -60.09
C THR A 361 41.80 -22.86 -60.96
N TYR A 362 41.71 -21.65 -61.53
CA TYR A 362 42.63 -20.52 -61.77
C TYR A 362 41.93 -19.19 -61.42
#